data_AF-A0A7V9MLN5-F1
#
_entry.id   AF-A0A7V9MLN5-F1
#
_cell.length_a   1.000
_cell.length_b   1.000
_cell.length_c   1.000
_cell.angle_alpha   90.00
_cell.angle_beta   90.00
_cell.angle_gamma   90.00
#
_symmetry.space_group_name_H-M   'P 1'
#
loop_
_entity.id
_entity.type
_entity.pdbx_description
1 polymer ?
#
loop_
_entity_poly.entity_id
_entity_poly.type
_entity_poly.pdbx_seq_one_letter_code
_entity_poly.pdbx_strand_id
1 'polypeptide(L)'
;MKNQKVLISRSKFRIIPILALLSIILVVGCKKDKTDDPLPKAPTVVSISPANDLTGVERNSEIIVNFSDRMDISSITASTFILKHGTTVVLGTVSCWGKTARFKPTNELSANTTYTVTITTGVENSADVPLENKFVSIFTTKAAPGTGPGTGTGSNLTAVNLGAAGNYVILAKTAINNSPTSDITGDLGLSPAATSYITGFSLTNATGYATSAQVTGKIYAADMVTPTSDNLTTAVTNMITAYNDAAGRPTPDYTELGTGNIGGKTLSAGLYKWTSTVTMPSSVTLSGSSTDVWIFQISGDLSVSSSVNITLSGGALAKNIFWQVAGEVTIGTAAKFQGVILTQTAVTLGTGATLNGRALAQTAVILDSNIITTP
;
A
#
# COMPACT_ATOMS: atom_id res chain seq x y z
N MET A 1 51.76 -54.96 -36.01
CA MET A 1 52.80 -54.56 -35.02
C MET A 1 52.37 -55.05 -33.64
N LYS A 2 53.24 -55.86 -33.02
CA LYS A 2 53.38 -56.33 -31.61
C LYS A 2 52.42 -55.66 -30.59
N ASN A 3 51.63 -56.30 -29.72
CA ASN A 3 51.75 -57.52 -28.89
C ASN A 3 53.08 -57.69 -28.13
N GLN A 4 53.09 -57.37 -26.82
CA GLN A 4 53.70 -58.14 -25.70
C GLN A 4 53.75 -57.28 -24.42
N LYS A 5 53.20 -57.78 -23.29
CA LYS A 5 53.88 -58.45 -22.15
C LYS A 5 54.84 -57.52 -21.38
N VAL A 6 54.80 -57.48 -20.05
CA VAL A 6 55.61 -58.30 -19.12
C VAL A 6 55.08 -57.92 -17.70
N LEU A 7 54.49 -58.76 -16.83
CA LEU A 7 54.87 -60.01 -16.15
C LEU A 7 56.06 -59.85 -15.19
N ILE A 8 55.95 -60.37 -13.96
CA ILE A 8 56.97 -60.90 -13.01
C ILE A 8 56.44 -60.61 -11.58
N SER A 9 55.93 -61.53 -10.75
CA SER A 9 56.32 -62.90 -10.35
C SER A 9 57.26 -62.95 -9.13
N ARG A 10 56.90 -63.89 -8.21
CA ARG A 10 57.70 -64.58 -7.17
C ARG A 10 57.77 -63.91 -5.79
N SER A 11 57.79 -64.60 -4.65
CA SER A 11 57.52 -65.99 -4.20
C SER A 11 58.02 -66.08 -2.75
N LYS A 12 57.43 -66.96 -1.91
CA LYS A 12 58.02 -67.86 -0.87
C LYS A 12 57.08 -67.96 0.34
N PHE A 13 56.39 -69.09 0.63
CA PHE A 13 56.87 -70.31 1.34
C PHE A 13 57.59 -69.97 2.67
N ARG A 14 57.31 -70.53 3.87
CA ARG A 14 56.53 -71.70 4.36
C ARG A 14 56.71 -71.78 5.92
N ILE A 15 55.87 -72.57 6.64
CA ILE A 15 56.14 -73.39 7.88
C ILE A 15 55.72 -72.81 9.29
N ILE A 16 54.59 -73.22 9.93
CA ILE A 16 54.25 -74.41 10.82
C ILE A 16 54.42 -74.08 12.36
N PRO A 17 53.70 -74.63 13.39
CA PRO A 17 52.29 -75.05 13.58
C PRO A 17 51.76 -75.04 15.09
N ILE A 18 50.62 -75.70 15.39
CA ILE A 18 50.21 -76.44 16.64
C ILE A 18 50.08 -75.71 18.01
N LEU A 19 48.87 -75.71 18.61
CA LEU A 19 48.54 -76.51 19.82
C LEU A 19 47.02 -76.58 20.08
N ALA A 20 46.58 -77.77 20.48
CA ALA A 20 45.19 -78.24 20.56
C ALA A 20 44.49 -77.98 21.92
N LEU A 21 43.14 -77.96 21.94
CA LEU A 21 42.35 -78.92 22.75
C LEU A 21 40.84 -78.90 22.41
N LEU A 22 40.29 -80.11 22.37
CA LEU A 22 38.89 -80.55 22.19
C LEU A 22 37.90 -79.96 23.21
N SER A 23 36.63 -79.78 22.81
CA SER A 23 35.45 -80.39 23.47
C SER A 23 34.14 -80.13 22.70
N ILE A 24 33.35 -81.19 22.54
CA ILE A 24 32.06 -81.31 21.85
C ILE A 24 30.94 -80.81 22.80
N ILE A 25 29.81 -80.32 22.27
CA ILE A 25 28.41 -80.65 22.63
C ILE A 25 27.43 -79.45 22.50
N LEU A 26 26.26 -79.77 21.88
CA LEU A 26 24.92 -79.15 21.92
C LEU A 26 24.58 -77.94 21.04
N VAL A 27 23.68 -78.22 20.10
CA VAL A 27 22.77 -77.29 19.42
C VAL A 27 21.93 -76.56 20.47
N VAL A 28 22.04 -75.24 20.54
CA VAL A 28 21.00 -74.38 21.11
C VAL A 28 20.84 -73.20 20.16
N GLY A 29 19.64 -73.10 19.57
CA GLY A 29 19.26 -71.93 18.79
C GLY A 29 19.26 -70.71 19.69
N CYS A 30 20.09 -69.73 19.39
CA CYS A 30 19.92 -68.37 19.88
C CYS A 30 19.32 -67.53 18.75
N LYS A 31 17.99 -67.34 18.82
CA LYS A 31 17.39 -66.05 18.47
C LYS A 31 18.26 -64.99 19.15
N LYS A 32 18.94 -64.15 18.38
CA LYS A 32 19.54 -62.92 18.88
C LYS A 32 18.68 -61.78 18.38
N ASP A 33 18.21 -61.03 19.36
CA ASP A 33 17.06 -60.14 19.34
C ASP A 33 17.03 -59.17 18.17
N LYS A 34 15.80 -58.92 17.70
CA LYS A 34 15.48 -57.67 17.01
C LYS A 34 15.88 -56.57 17.97
N THR A 35 16.98 -55.87 17.66
CA THR A 35 17.29 -54.60 18.28
C THR A 35 16.05 -53.73 18.10
N ASP A 36 15.50 -53.28 19.22
CA ASP A 36 14.49 -52.23 19.30
C ASP A 36 15.08 -50.95 18.69
N ASP A 37 15.19 -50.87 17.37
CA ASP A 37 15.31 -49.59 16.70
C ASP A 37 14.05 -48.81 17.07
N PRO A 38 14.17 -47.60 17.65
CA PRO A 38 13.01 -46.80 17.96
C PRO A 38 12.22 -46.62 16.66
N LEU A 39 10.95 -47.05 16.69
CA LEU A 39 10.06 -46.93 15.54
C LEU A 39 10.15 -45.49 15.00
N PRO A 40 10.31 -45.31 13.68
CA PRO A 40 10.48 -43.98 13.12
C PRO A 40 9.26 -43.12 13.46
N LYS A 41 9.53 -41.93 14.02
CA LYS A 41 8.51 -41.05 14.59
C LYS A 41 7.79 -40.29 13.48
N ALA A 42 6.46 -40.21 13.58
CA ALA A 42 5.66 -39.40 12.66
C ALA A 42 6.03 -37.90 12.77
N PRO A 43 6.15 -37.19 11.64
CA PRO A 43 6.37 -35.75 11.66
C PRO A 43 5.15 -35.04 12.28
N THR A 44 5.35 -33.85 12.84
CA THR A 44 4.28 -32.96 13.29
C THR A 44 4.47 -31.57 12.70
N VAL A 45 3.38 -30.79 12.62
CA VAL A 45 3.47 -29.36 12.30
C VAL A 45 3.85 -28.59 13.56
N VAL A 46 5.02 -27.94 13.53
CA VAL A 46 5.55 -27.13 14.65
C VAL A 46 4.98 -25.72 14.63
N SER A 47 4.82 -25.14 13.44
CA SER A 47 4.25 -23.80 13.28
C SER A 47 3.69 -23.61 11.87
N ILE A 48 2.70 -22.73 11.75
CA ILE A 48 2.19 -22.25 10.47
C ILE A 48 2.14 -20.72 10.46
N SER A 49 2.42 -20.13 9.31
CA SER A 49 2.21 -18.71 9.01
C SER A 49 1.38 -18.62 7.73
N PRO A 50 0.27 -17.87 7.68
CA PRO A 50 -0.38 -17.16 8.78
C PRO A 50 -0.72 -18.08 9.96
N ALA A 51 -0.67 -17.53 11.19
CA ALA A 51 -1.01 -18.29 12.39
C ALA A 51 -2.49 -18.71 12.37
N ASN A 52 -2.82 -19.79 13.08
CA ASN A 52 -4.21 -20.24 13.16
C ASN A 52 -5.12 -19.15 13.78
N ASP A 53 -6.30 -18.98 13.19
CA ASP A 53 -7.30 -17.97 13.51
C ASP A 53 -6.87 -16.52 13.30
N LEU A 54 -5.71 -16.28 12.68
CA LEU A 54 -5.22 -14.92 12.42
C LEU A 54 -6.15 -14.19 11.44
N THR A 55 -6.55 -12.98 11.79
CA THR A 55 -7.35 -12.08 10.96
C THR A 55 -6.49 -10.95 10.41
N GLY A 56 -6.97 -10.26 9.37
CA GLY A 56 -6.23 -9.14 8.78
C GLY A 56 -5.01 -9.55 7.95
N VAL A 57 -4.95 -10.81 7.52
CA VAL A 57 -3.82 -11.34 6.74
C VAL A 57 -3.73 -10.65 5.37
N GLU A 58 -2.53 -10.26 4.97
CA GLU A 58 -2.27 -9.66 3.67
C GLU A 58 -2.73 -10.59 2.53
N ARG A 59 -3.40 -10.04 1.51
CA ARG A 59 -4.04 -10.84 0.45
C ARG A 59 -3.04 -11.49 -0.52
N ASN A 60 -1.77 -11.08 -0.47
CA ASN A 60 -0.65 -11.67 -1.20
C ASN A 60 0.25 -12.57 -0.31
N SER A 61 -0.20 -12.92 0.90
CA SER A 61 0.58 -13.74 1.83
C SER A 61 0.85 -15.15 1.29
N GLU A 62 2.09 -15.60 1.47
CA GLU A 62 2.45 -17.02 1.34
C GLU A 62 2.08 -17.79 2.61
N ILE A 63 1.72 -19.06 2.46
CA ILE A 63 1.48 -19.96 3.58
C ILE A 63 2.74 -20.78 3.80
N ILE A 64 3.31 -20.72 5.00
CA ILE A 64 4.56 -21.37 5.39
C ILE A 64 4.28 -22.33 6.53
N VAL A 65 4.64 -23.60 6.37
CA VAL A 65 4.49 -24.65 7.38
C VAL A 65 5.87 -25.18 7.75
N ASN A 66 6.19 -25.20 9.03
CA ASN A 66 7.41 -25.82 9.56
C ASN A 66 7.07 -27.13 10.26
N PHE A 67 7.76 -28.20 9.90
CA PHE A 67 7.59 -29.54 10.46
C PHE A 67 8.68 -29.88 11.49
N SER A 68 8.43 -30.89 12.32
CA SER A 68 9.40 -31.41 13.31
C SER A 68 10.61 -32.07 12.66
N ASP A 69 10.41 -32.69 11.50
CA ASP A 69 11.38 -33.53 10.80
C ASP A 69 11.63 -33.05 9.38
N ARG A 70 12.69 -33.60 8.75
CA ARG A 70 12.92 -33.35 7.32
C ARG A 70 11.86 -34.11 6.53
N MET A 71 11.23 -33.42 5.58
CA MET A 71 10.12 -33.97 4.82
C MET A 71 10.59 -34.62 3.52
N ASP A 72 9.87 -35.65 3.07
CA ASP A 72 9.97 -36.05 1.67
C ASP A 72 9.28 -34.98 0.81
N ILE A 73 10.08 -34.28 0.01
CA ILE A 73 9.63 -33.20 -0.86
C ILE A 73 8.65 -33.72 -1.91
N SER A 74 8.76 -35.00 -2.32
CA SER A 74 7.89 -35.58 -3.33
C SER A 74 6.45 -35.81 -2.84
N SER A 75 6.29 -36.06 -1.54
CA SER A 75 4.99 -36.20 -0.87
C SER A 75 4.23 -34.87 -0.70
N ILE A 76 4.90 -33.72 -0.81
CA ILE A 76 4.32 -32.39 -0.58
C ILE A 76 3.97 -31.74 -1.93
N THR A 77 2.71 -31.88 -2.32
CA THR A 77 2.17 -31.43 -3.61
C THR A 77 0.87 -30.66 -3.42
N ALA A 78 0.27 -30.18 -4.52
CA ALA A 78 -1.02 -29.49 -4.47
C ALA A 78 -2.20 -30.39 -3.99
N SER A 79 -2.03 -31.72 -3.94
CA SER A 79 -3.05 -32.63 -3.39
C SER A 79 -2.87 -32.91 -1.89
N THR A 80 -1.71 -32.58 -1.31
CA THR A 80 -1.40 -32.84 0.10
C THR A 80 -1.20 -31.57 0.93
N PHE A 81 -0.87 -30.44 0.31
CA PHE A 81 -0.91 -29.09 0.88
C PHE A 81 -1.95 -28.25 0.15
N ILE A 82 -3.15 -28.17 0.74
CA ILE A 82 -4.35 -27.62 0.11
C ILE A 82 -4.73 -26.30 0.79
N LEU A 83 -5.07 -25.28 -0.01
CA LEU A 83 -5.70 -24.04 0.44
C LEU A 83 -7.11 -23.94 -0.15
N LYS A 84 -8.13 -23.67 0.67
CA LYS A 84 -9.52 -23.51 0.24
C LYS A 84 -10.17 -22.25 0.82
N HIS A 85 -11.18 -21.73 0.13
CA HIS A 85 -12.22 -20.86 0.71
C HIS A 85 -13.59 -21.51 0.48
N GLY A 86 -14.28 -21.90 1.56
CA GLY A 86 -15.43 -22.77 1.47
C GLY A 86 -15.09 -24.10 0.79
N THR A 87 -15.76 -24.43 -0.31
CA THR A 87 -15.52 -25.66 -1.10
C THR A 87 -14.51 -25.50 -2.22
N THR A 88 -14.17 -24.26 -2.58
CA THR A 88 -13.31 -23.94 -3.74
C THR A 88 -11.84 -24.03 -3.36
N VAL A 89 -11.05 -24.71 -4.21
CA VAL A 89 -9.59 -24.81 -4.07
C VAL A 89 -8.93 -23.56 -4.64
N VAL A 90 -8.01 -22.97 -3.88
CA VAL A 90 -7.15 -21.89 -4.34
C VAL A 90 -5.96 -22.49 -5.08
N LEU A 91 -5.72 -22.04 -6.30
CA LEU A 91 -4.56 -22.46 -7.07
C LEU A 91 -3.29 -21.75 -6.58
N GLY A 92 -2.18 -22.48 -6.56
CA GLY A 92 -0.90 -21.97 -6.14
C GLY A 92 0.23 -22.94 -6.44
N THR A 93 1.45 -22.49 -6.14
CA THR A 93 2.66 -23.29 -6.25
C THR A 93 3.05 -23.82 -4.87
N VAL A 94 3.33 -25.12 -4.79
CA VAL A 94 3.83 -25.78 -3.59
C VAL A 94 5.31 -26.03 -3.75
N SER A 95 6.09 -25.68 -2.73
CA SER A 95 7.53 -25.98 -2.67
C SER A 95 7.88 -26.46 -1.26
N CYS A 96 8.88 -27.31 -1.14
CA CYS A 96 9.38 -27.77 0.15
C CYS A 96 10.91 -27.85 0.12
N TRP A 97 11.54 -27.45 1.21
CA TRP A 97 12.96 -27.63 1.42
C TRP A 97 13.26 -27.93 2.89
N GLY A 98 13.88 -29.09 3.14
CA GLY A 98 14.20 -29.54 4.49
C GLY A 98 12.94 -29.77 5.33
N LYS A 99 12.70 -28.89 6.31
CA LYS A 99 11.55 -28.97 7.23
C LYS A 99 10.44 -27.97 6.90
N THR A 100 10.58 -27.18 5.84
CA THR A 100 9.69 -26.06 5.55
C THR A 100 9.00 -26.27 4.21
N ALA A 101 7.66 -26.32 4.24
CA ALA A 101 6.83 -26.27 3.06
C ALA A 101 6.22 -24.88 2.88
N ARG A 102 6.06 -24.45 1.63
CA ARG A 102 5.46 -23.19 1.23
C ARG A 102 4.39 -23.41 0.20
N PHE A 103 3.27 -22.72 0.36
CA PHE A 103 2.24 -22.56 -0.65
C PHE A 103 2.17 -21.08 -1.02
N LYS A 104 2.43 -20.77 -2.29
CA LYS A 104 2.29 -19.42 -2.85
C LYS A 104 1.08 -19.38 -3.78
N PRO A 105 -0.01 -18.67 -3.41
CA PRO A 105 -1.17 -18.49 -4.28
C PRO A 105 -0.78 -17.91 -5.64
N THR A 106 -1.38 -18.41 -6.73
CA THR A 106 -1.13 -17.89 -8.09
C THR A 106 -1.74 -16.50 -8.27
N ASN A 107 -2.92 -16.29 -7.69
CA ASN A 107 -3.64 -15.02 -7.71
C ASN A 107 -3.73 -14.44 -6.29
N GLU A 108 -3.92 -13.13 -6.21
CA GLU A 108 -4.23 -12.46 -4.95
C GLU A 108 -5.48 -13.09 -4.31
N LEU A 109 -5.40 -13.38 -3.02
CA LEU A 109 -6.51 -13.95 -2.25
C LEU A 109 -7.69 -12.97 -2.20
N SER A 110 -8.91 -13.48 -2.15
CA SER A 110 -10.12 -12.68 -1.98
C SER A 110 -10.10 -11.93 -0.65
N ALA A 111 -10.68 -10.74 -0.67
CA ALA A 111 -10.78 -9.87 0.48
C ALA A 111 -11.78 -10.39 1.55
N ASN A 112 -11.52 -10.09 2.82
CA ASN A 112 -12.37 -10.46 3.97
C ASN A 112 -12.85 -11.92 3.90
N THR A 113 -11.96 -12.83 3.47
CA THR A 113 -12.32 -14.21 3.15
C THR A 113 -11.56 -15.12 4.08
N THR A 114 -12.29 -16.03 4.73
CA THR A 114 -11.68 -17.09 5.54
C THR A 114 -11.16 -18.18 4.63
N TYR A 115 -9.87 -18.45 4.77
CA TYR A 115 -9.17 -19.53 4.09
C TYR A 115 -8.86 -20.66 5.07
N THR A 116 -8.98 -21.89 4.58
CA THR A 116 -8.62 -23.11 5.29
C THR A 116 -7.43 -23.75 4.62
N VAL A 117 -6.35 -23.90 5.39
CA VAL A 117 -5.18 -24.69 5.03
C VAL A 117 -5.39 -26.12 5.52
N THR A 118 -5.10 -27.11 4.68
CA THR A 118 -5.10 -28.52 5.05
C THR A 118 -3.81 -29.18 4.61
N ILE A 119 -3.09 -29.79 5.56
CA ILE A 119 -2.01 -30.72 5.29
C ILE A 119 -2.54 -32.13 5.54
N THR A 120 -2.55 -32.97 4.52
CA THR A 120 -3.14 -34.32 4.61
C THR A 120 -2.17 -35.31 5.25
N THR A 121 -2.67 -36.49 5.62
CA THR A 121 -1.85 -37.62 6.09
C THR A 121 -0.99 -38.24 4.97
N GLY A 122 -1.11 -37.76 3.73
CA GLY A 122 -0.25 -38.20 2.62
C GLY A 122 1.09 -37.48 2.55
N VAL A 123 1.35 -36.52 3.44
CA VAL A 123 2.68 -35.92 3.61
C VAL A 123 3.53 -36.82 4.52
N GLU A 124 4.74 -37.13 4.07
CA GLU A 124 5.66 -38.06 4.72
C GLU A 124 7.00 -37.39 5.07
N ASN A 125 7.67 -37.89 6.11
CA ASN A 125 9.04 -37.50 6.39
C ASN A 125 10.03 -38.26 5.48
N SER A 126 11.33 -37.93 5.57
CA SER A 126 12.38 -38.60 4.78
C SER A 126 12.62 -40.08 5.14
N ALA A 127 11.84 -40.64 6.06
CA ALA A 127 11.84 -42.06 6.46
C ALA A 127 10.50 -42.74 6.10
N ASP A 128 9.74 -42.16 5.16
CA ASP A 128 8.46 -42.67 4.65
C ASP A 128 7.38 -42.84 5.74
N VAL A 129 7.45 -42.04 6.81
CA VAL A 129 6.43 -42.02 7.86
C VAL A 129 5.46 -40.86 7.64
N PRO A 130 4.15 -41.13 7.49
CA PRO A 130 3.14 -40.11 7.27
C PRO A 130 2.83 -39.29 8.52
N LEU A 131 2.23 -38.11 8.33
CA LEU A 131 1.53 -37.41 9.41
C LEU A 131 0.47 -38.32 10.05
N GLU A 132 0.47 -38.39 11.38
CA GLU A 132 -0.49 -39.21 12.13
C GLU A 132 -1.94 -38.74 11.94
N ASN A 133 -2.14 -37.43 11.87
CA ASN A 133 -3.43 -36.80 11.64
C ASN A 133 -3.29 -35.69 10.61
N LYS A 134 -4.36 -35.43 9.84
CA LYS A 134 -4.41 -34.23 9.00
C LYS A 134 -4.30 -32.98 9.88
N PHE A 135 -3.53 -32.00 9.44
CA PHE A 135 -3.43 -30.70 10.09
C PHE A 135 -4.35 -29.71 9.37
N VAL A 136 -5.13 -28.95 10.14
CA VAL A 136 -6.04 -27.92 9.62
C VAL A 136 -5.78 -26.61 10.35
N SER A 137 -5.67 -25.53 9.58
CA SER A 137 -5.55 -24.18 10.11
C SER A 137 -6.46 -23.26 9.32
N ILE A 138 -7.00 -22.23 9.96
CA ILE A 138 -7.76 -21.18 9.29
C ILE A 138 -7.09 -19.82 9.48
N PHE A 139 -7.30 -18.92 8.53
CA PHE A 139 -6.97 -17.50 8.66
C PHE A 139 -7.95 -16.67 7.83
N THR A 140 -8.10 -15.39 8.16
CA THR A 140 -8.98 -14.47 7.42
C THR A 140 -8.15 -13.33 6.82
N THR A 141 -8.27 -13.13 5.52
CA THR A 141 -7.59 -12.03 4.81
C THR A 141 -8.15 -10.67 5.21
N LYS A 142 -7.34 -9.63 5.07
CA LYS A 142 -7.81 -8.25 5.23
C LYS A 142 -8.96 -7.95 4.27
N ALA A 143 -9.84 -7.05 4.69
CA ALA A 143 -10.90 -6.56 3.84
C ALA A 143 -10.32 -5.92 2.56
N ALA A 144 -11.14 -5.89 1.51
CA ALA A 144 -10.81 -5.11 0.33
C ALA A 144 -10.69 -3.67 0.80
N PRO A 145 -9.70 -2.93 0.32
CA PRO A 145 -9.70 -1.49 0.54
C PRO A 145 -11.01 -0.90 -0.04
N GLY A 146 -11.98 -0.55 0.82
CA GLY A 146 -13.16 0.27 0.47
C GLY A 146 -14.48 -0.40 0.04
N THR A 147 -15.00 -1.47 0.69
CA THR A 147 -16.39 -1.94 0.41
C THR A 147 -17.30 -2.22 1.62
N GLY A 148 -16.96 -1.77 2.81
CA GLY A 148 -17.88 -1.81 3.97
C GLY A 148 -18.35 -0.41 4.38
N PRO A 149 -19.56 -0.24 4.93
CA PRO A 149 -19.89 0.91 5.77
C PRO A 149 -19.13 0.72 7.09
N GLY A 150 -17.83 0.99 7.06
CA GLY A 150 -16.93 0.77 8.19
C GLY A 150 -17.15 1.80 9.28
N THR A 151 -17.64 1.35 10.43
CA THR A 151 -17.31 1.98 11.71
C THR A 151 -15.81 1.82 11.91
N GLY A 152 -15.07 2.91 11.68
CA GLY A 152 -13.62 2.96 11.68
C GLY A 152 -13.00 2.42 12.97
N THR A 153 -12.15 1.42 12.83
CA THR A 153 -10.94 1.35 13.67
C THR A 153 -9.92 2.23 12.96
N GLY A 154 -9.74 3.43 13.50
CA GLY A 154 -9.17 4.58 12.79
C GLY A 154 -7.81 4.29 12.14
N SER A 155 -7.73 4.61 10.85
CA SER A 155 -6.47 5.07 10.29
C SER A 155 -6.03 6.24 11.17
N ASN A 156 -4.89 6.12 11.86
CA ASN A 156 -4.29 7.20 12.65
C ASN A 156 -3.67 8.26 11.72
N LEU A 157 -4.37 8.56 10.62
CA LEU A 157 -3.98 9.54 9.64
C LEU A 157 -4.43 10.89 10.16
N THR A 158 -3.47 11.67 10.65
CA THR A 158 -3.71 13.03 11.10
C THR A 158 -3.86 13.95 9.90
N ALA A 159 -4.73 14.96 10.02
CA ALA A 159 -4.86 16.01 9.02
C ALA A 159 -3.52 16.72 8.79
N VAL A 160 -3.30 17.23 7.57
CA VAL A 160 -2.09 17.99 7.24
C VAL A 160 -2.21 19.37 7.89
N ASN A 161 -1.21 19.75 8.68
CA ASN A 161 -1.20 21.07 9.32
C ASN A 161 -0.78 22.15 8.32
N LEU A 162 -1.72 23.03 7.95
CA LEU A 162 -1.48 24.11 6.99
C LEU A 162 -0.77 25.32 7.61
N GLY A 163 -0.66 25.42 8.93
CA GLY A 163 -0.14 26.61 9.61
C GLY A 163 -0.80 27.89 9.09
N ALA A 164 0.00 28.93 8.84
CA ALA A 164 -0.51 30.20 8.32
C ALA A 164 -1.06 30.12 6.88
N ALA A 165 -0.70 29.09 6.10
CA ALA A 165 -1.31 28.87 4.77
C ALA A 165 -2.81 28.57 4.89
N GLY A 166 -3.24 28.01 6.02
CA GLY A 166 -4.64 27.72 6.33
C GLY A 166 -5.53 28.97 6.45
N ASN A 167 -4.98 30.18 6.42
CA ASN A 167 -5.76 31.41 6.41
C ASN A 167 -6.20 31.82 5.00
N TYR A 168 -5.63 31.22 3.95
CA TYR A 168 -5.82 31.64 2.56
C TYR A 168 -6.62 30.61 1.77
N VAL A 169 -7.66 31.04 1.07
CA VAL A 169 -8.40 30.17 0.15
C VAL A 169 -7.61 29.95 -1.15
N ILE A 170 -6.79 30.93 -1.53
CA ILE A 170 -5.80 30.82 -2.60
C ILE A 170 -4.48 31.37 -2.07
N LEU A 171 -3.41 30.57 -2.17
CA LEU A 171 -2.05 31.01 -1.90
C LEU A 171 -1.16 30.55 -3.05
N ALA A 172 -0.48 31.49 -3.70
CA ALA A 172 0.39 31.21 -4.84
C ALA A 172 1.75 31.90 -4.68
N LYS A 173 2.73 31.50 -5.50
CA LYS A 173 4.07 32.12 -5.48
C LYS A 173 4.37 33.03 -6.66
N THR A 174 3.85 32.72 -7.84
CA THR A 174 4.25 33.39 -9.09
C THR A 174 3.13 34.21 -9.73
N ALA A 175 1.88 33.75 -9.68
CA ALA A 175 0.75 34.50 -10.23
C ALA A 175 -0.60 34.02 -9.68
N ILE A 176 -1.58 34.94 -9.66
CA ILE A 176 -3.00 34.60 -9.55
C ILE A 176 -3.71 35.32 -10.69
N ASN A 177 -4.20 34.57 -11.68
CA ASN A 177 -4.85 35.12 -12.85
C ASN A 177 -6.32 34.71 -12.89
N ASN A 178 -7.18 35.63 -13.30
CA ASN A 178 -8.62 35.39 -13.34
C ASN A 178 -9.23 36.02 -14.58
N SER A 179 -9.96 35.23 -15.37
CA SER A 179 -10.64 35.73 -16.55
C SER A 179 -11.73 34.75 -17.02
N PRO A 180 -13.01 35.15 -17.14
CA PRO A 180 -13.68 36.38 -16.65
C PRO A 180 -13.78 36.49 -15.11
N THR A 181 -14.87 37.02 -14.57
CA THR A 181 -15.04 37.26 -13.13
C THR A 181 -15.38 36.00 -12.34
N SER A 182 -14.71 35.79 -11.22
CA SER A 182 -14.98 34.71 -10.25
C SER A 182 -15.72 35.23 -9.00
N ASP A 183 -16.24 34.31 -8.19
CA ASP A 183 -16.81 34.58 -6.86
C ASP A 183 -16.03 33.79 -5.81
N ILE A 184 -15.28 34.50 -4.97
CA ILE A 184 -14.33 33.91 -4.02
C ILE A 184 -14.69 34.31 -2.59
N THR A 185 -14.81 33.32 -1.72
CA THR A 185 -15.00 33.51 -0.27
C THR A 185 -13.76 33.05 0.48
N GLY A 186 -13.01 34.01 1.02
CA GLY A 186 -11.74 33.82 1.72
C GLY A 186 -10.61 34.69 1.18
N ASP A 187 -9.49 34.69 1.89
CA ASP A 187 -8.35 35.56 1.58
C ASP A 187 -7.45 34.97 0.49
N LEU A 188 -6.89 35.85 -0.35
CA LEU A 188 -5.89 35.52 -1.39
C LEU A 188 -4.50 35.99 -0.93
N GLY A 189 -3.48 35.18 -1.18
CA GLY A 189 -2.08 35.51 -0.89
C GLY A 189 -1.17 35.24 -2.08
N LEU A 190 -0.28 36.17 -2.40
CA LEU A 190 0.77 35.99 -3.41
C LEU A 190 2.14 36.40 -2.85
N SER A 191 3.08 35.46 -2.78
CA SER A 191 4.46 35.75 -2.37
C SER A 191 5.45 34.70 -2.87
N PRO A 192 6.63 35.06 -3.41
CA PRO A 192 7.24 36.39 -3.33
C PRO A 192 6.85 37.37 -4.46
N ALA A 193 5.99 36.97 -5.39
CA ALA A 193 5.57 37.86 -6.47
C ALA A 193 4.77 39.06 -5.94
N ALA A 194 4.92 40.19 -6.64
CA ALA A 194 4.26 41.46 -6.32
C ALA A 194 2.79 41.47 -6.76
N THR A 195 2.03 42.45 -6.25
CA THR A 195 0.60 42.67 -6.55
C THR A 195 0.31 42.72 -8.05
N SER A 196 1.27 43.18 -8.88
CA SER A 196 1.14 43.23 -10.35
C SER A 196 0.92 41.87 -11.02
N TYR A 197 1.21 40.77 -10.34
CA TYR A 197 0.98 39.40 -10.82
C TYR A 197 -0.38 38.82 -10.37
N ILE A 198 -1.19 39.63 -9.69
CA ILE A 198 -2.61 39.36 -9.43
C ILE A 198 -3.42 40.11 -10.48
N THR A 199 -3.96 39.41 -11.48
CA THR A 199 -4.63 40.02 -12.64
C THR A 199 -6.09 39.60 -12.76
N GLY A 200 -6.92 40.46 -13.35
CA GLY A 200 -8.34 40.18 -13.61
C GLY A 200 -9.29 40.32 -12.41
N PHE A 201 -8.79 40.89 -11.31
CA PHE A 201 -9.58 41.13 -10.09
C PHE A 201 -10.09 42.57 -9.94
N SER A 202 -9.66 43.52 -10.78
CA SER A 202 -10.00 44.94 -10.65
C SER A 202 -9.75 45.45 -9.22
N LEU A 203 -8.51 45.28 -8.75
CA LEU A 203 -8.13 45.53 -7.36
C LEU A 203 -8.33 46.98 -6.95
N THR A 204 -8.85 47.18 -5.74
CA THR A 204 -8.84 48.47 -5.04
C THR A 204 -7.83 48.39 -3.89
N ASN A 205 -6.81 49.24 -3.93
CA ASN A 205 -5.74 49.23 -2.93
C ASN A 205 -6.22 49.79 -1.58
N ALA A 206 -5.74 49.19 -0.50
CA ALA A 206 -5.87 49.65 0.88
C ALA A 206 -4.53 49.54 1.62
N THR A 207 -4.46 50.00 2.86
CA THR A 207 -3.23 49.92 3.66
C THR A 207 -2.97 48.48 4.09
N GLY A 208 -1.99 47.83 3.47
CA GLY A 208 -1.54 46.47 3.80
C GLY A 208 -2.34 45.34 3.14
N TYR A 209 -3.34 45.65 2.32
CA TYR A 209 -4.13 44.68 1.55
C TYR A 209 -4.80 45.37 0.35
N ALA A 210 -5.42 44.60 -0.53
CA ALA A 210 -6.34 45.06 -1.55
C ALA A 210 -7.70 44.37 -1.42
N THR A 211 -8.72 44.94 -2.05
CA THR A 211 -10.06 44.37 -2.14
C THR A 211 -10.50 44.21 -3.59
N SER A 212 -11.52 43.39 -3.81
CA SER A 212 -12.19 43.21 -5.10
C SER A 212 -13.66 42.88 -4.86
N ALA A 213 -14.56 43.31 -5.74
CA ALA A 213 -15.96 42.89 -5.71
C ALA A 213 -16.14 41.38 -5.92
N GLN A 214 -15.12 40.70 -6.45
CA GLN A 214 -15.09 39.26 -6.69
C GLN A 214 -14.65 38.46 -5.46
N VAL A 215 -14.22 39.13 -4.39
CA VAL A 215 -13.60 38.49 -3.22
C VAL A 215 -14.30 38.96 -1.95
N THR A 216 -15.06 38.07 -1.33
CA THR A 216 -15.50 38.19 0.06
C THR A 216 -14.32 37.81 0.97
N GLY A 217 -13.41 38.76 1.15
CA GLY A 217 -12.13 38.58 1.84
C GLY A 217 -11.16 39.71 1.51
N LYS A 218 -9.87 39.48 1.79
CA LYS A 218 -8.78 40.39 1.48
C LYS A 218 -7.75 39.75 0.56
N ILE A 219 -7.09 40.58 -0.22
CA ILE A 219 -6.06 40.17 -1.18
C ILE A 219 -4.74 40.74 -0.71
N TYR A 220 -3.74 39.88 -0.55
CA TYR A 220 -2.43 40.24 -0.02
C TYR A 220 -1.34 39.86 -1.01
N ALA A 221 -0.32 40.70 -1.14
CA ALA A 221 0.86 40.42 -1.96
C ALA A 221 2.16 40.88 -1.29
N ALA A 222 3.29 40.39 -1.80
CA ALA A 222 4.60 40.56 -1.15
C ALA A 222 5.12 42.01 -1.08
N ASP A 223 4.70 42.87 -1.99
CA ASP A 223 5.08 44.29 -2.08
C ASP A 223 4.21 45.21 -1.20
N MET A 224 3.24 44.65 -0.47
CA MET A 224 2.41 45.41 0.46
C MET A 224 3.13 45.64 1.79
N VAL A 225 2.78 46.75 2.46
CA VAL A 225 3.40 47.18 3.72
C VAL A 225 3.33 46.10 4.82
N THR A 226 4.41 46.00 5.60
CA THR A 226 4.50 45.18 6.82
C THR A 226 3.30 45.41 7.75
N PRO A 227 2.71 44.36 8.37
CA PRO A 227 3.21 42.99 8.48
C PRO A 227 2.85 42.04 7.32
N THR A 228 2.25 42.54 6.24
CA THR A 228 1.73 41.68 5.16
C THR A 228 2.81 40.85 4.46
N SER A 229 3.94 41.46 4.10
CA SER A 229 5.09 40.77 3.48
C SER A 229 5.60 39.59 4.33
N ASP A 230 5.70 39.78 5.64
CA ASP A 230 6.29 38.81 6.59
C ASP A 230 5.31 37.69 6.87
N ASN A 231 4.02 38.02 7.01
CA ASN A 231 2.94 37.06 7.17
C ASN A 231 2.82 36.16 5.93
N LEU A 232 2.94 36.72 4.72
CA LEU A 232 2.92 35.94 3.49
C LEU A 232 4.14 35.03 3.34
N THR A 233 5.32 35.51 3.72
CA THR A 233 6.54 34.68 3.74
C THR A 233 6.37 33.48 4.68
N THR A 234 5.76 33.70 5.85
CA THR A 234 5.41 32.63 6.80
C THR A 234 4.38 31.66 6.19
N ALA A 235 3.30 32.18 5.60
CA ALA A 235 2.26 31.37 4.97
C ALA A 235 2.81 30.49 3.84
N VAL A 236 3.66 31.02 2.96
CA VAL A 236 4.31 30.24 1.88
C VAL A 236 5.23 29.17 2.45
N THR A 237 5.97 29.46 3.51
CA THR A 237 6.82 28.47 4.20
C THR A 237 5.98 27.35 4.82
N ASN A 238 4.85 27.69 5.45
CA ASN A 238 3.91 26.70 5.97
C ASN A 238 3.24 25.88 4.85
N MET A 239 2.94 26.47 3.70
CA MET A 239 2.43 25.74 2.52
C MET A 239 3.43 24.70 2.03
N ILE A 240 4.71 25.07 1.91
CA ILE A 240 5.79 24.13 1.52
C ILE A 240 5.94 23.03 2.57
N THR A 241 5.85 23.39 3.85
CA THR A 241 5.91 22.42 4.95
C THR A 241 4.73 21.44 4.89
N ALA A 242 3.51 21.92 4.66
CA ALA A 242 2.32 21.10 4.51
C ALA A 242 2.41 20.17 3.27
N TYR A 243 2.93 20.69 2.15
CA TYR A 243 3.21 19.87 0.96
C TYR A 243 4.17 18.72 1.29
N ASN A 244 5.29 19.02 1.96
CA ASN A 244 6.29 18.02 2.32
C ASN A 244 5.77 17.01 3.37
N ASP A 245 4.97 17.45 4.33
CA ASP A 245 4.28 16.58 5.29
C ASP A 245 3.36 15.59 4.56
N ALA A 246 2.47 16.09 3.69
CA ALA A 246 1.56 15.27 2.92
C ALA A 246 2.29 14.27 2.01
N ALA A 247 3.32 14.73 1.28
CA ALA A 247 4.15 13.90 0.40
C ALA A 247 4.98 12.86 1.18
N GLY A 248 5.37 13.18 2.42
CA GLY A 248 6.23 12.37 3.27
C GLY A 248 5.52 11.32 4.12
N ARG A 249 4.17 11.26 4.09
CA ARG A 249 3.43 10.23 4.84
C ARG A 249 3.85 8.83 4.37
N PRO A 250 4.32 7.92 5.26
CA PRO A 250 5.15 6.78 4.84
C PRO A 250 4.39 5.49 4.50
N THR A 251 3.19 5.28 5.04
CA THR A 251 2.49 3.98 4.99
C THR A 251 1.14 4.11 4.28
N PRO A 252 1.11 4.14 2.93
CA PRO A 252 -0.14 4.28 2.20
C PRO A 252 -1.05 3.07 2.41
N ASP A 253 -2.32 3.34 2.72
CA ASP A 253 -3.38 2.34 2.78
C ASP A 253 -3.71 1.81 1.36
N TYR A 254 -3.51 2.65 0.34
CA TYR A 254 -3.77 2.36 -1.07
C TYR A 254 -2.58 2.77 -1.92
N THR A 255 -2.09 1.86 -2.76
CA THR A 255 -0.99 2.12 -3.71
C THR A 255 -1.47 1.85 -5.13
N GLU A 256 -1.23 2.81 -6.03
CA GLU A 256 -1.57 2.74 -7.46
C GLU A 256 -3.03 2.38 -7.75
N LEU A 257 -3.97 2.83 -6.90
CA LEU A 257 -5.39 2.49 -7.04
C LEU A 257 -5.90 2.89 -8.43
N GLY A 258 -6.47 1.93 -9.16
CA GLY A 258 -7.00 2.15 -10.50
C GLY A 258 -5.95 2.56 -11.53
N THR A 259 -4.66 2.30 -11.26
CA THR A 259 -3.53 2.70 -12.12
C THR A 259 -3.60 4.16 -12.53
N GLY A 260 -3.93 5.03 -11.57
CA GLY A 260 -4.11 6.47 -11.77
C GLY A 260 -5.52 6.90 -12.19
N ASN A 261 -6.38 6.02 -12.72
CA ASN A 261 -7.77 6.36 -13.01
C ASN A 261 -8.69 6.02 -11.83
N ILE A 262 -9.19 7.06 -11.16
CA ILE A 262 -10.06 6.91 -9.99
C ILE A 262 -11.53 7.23 -10.28
N GLY A 263 -11.89 7.53 -11.53
CA GLY A 263 -13.28 7.82 -11.92
C GLY A 263 -14.25 6.70 -11.54
N GLY A 264 -15.41 7.07 -11.01
CA GLY A 264 -16.47 6.15 -10.60
C GLY A 264 -16.23 5.45 -9.27
N LYS A 265 -15.09 5.68 -8.59
CA LYS A 265 -14.77 5.03 -7.33
C LYS A 265 -15.42 5.74 -6.14
N THR A 266 -15.69 4.97 -5.09
CA THR A 266 -15.93 5.48 -3.74
C THR A 266 -14.68 5.23 -2.91
N LEU A 267 -14.09 6.29 -2.37
CA LEU A 267 -12.83 6.27 -1.64
C LEU A 267 -13.11 6.50 -0.15
N SER A 268 -12.77 5.52 0.68
CA SER A 268 -12.82 5.67 2.14
C SER A 268 -11.65 6.50 2.65
N ALA A 269 -11.72 6.93 3.91
CA ALA A 269 -10.63 7.62 4.58
C ALA A 269 -9.31 6.84 4.47
N GLY A 270 -8.19 7.54 4.36
CA GLY A 270 -6.87 6.93 4.31
C GLY A 270 -5.85 7.67 3.47
N LEU A 271 -4.63 7.10 3.46
CA LEU A 271 -3.50 7.58 2.69
C LEU A 271 -3.42 6.81 1.37
N TYR A 272 -3.45 7.56 0.27
CA TYR A 272 -3.37 7.03 -1.08
C TYR A 272 -2.08 7.50 -1.75
N LYS A 273 -1.45 6.62 -2.54
CA LYS A 273 -0.21 6.92 -3.23
C LYS A 273 -0.24 6.48 -4.69
N TRP A 274 0.18 7.40 -5.56
CA TRP A 274 0.51 7.14 -6.96
C TRP A 274 1.88 7.74 -7.31
N THR A 275 2.66 6.93 -8.02
CA THR A 275 3.92 7.32 -8.67
C THR A 275 3.69 7.92 -10.06
N SER A 276 2.43 7.98 -10.50
CA SER A 276 1.98 8.43 -11.80
C SER A 276 0.97 9.58 -11.69
N THR A 277 0.52 10.10 -12.84
CA THR A 277 -0.60 11.03 -12.97
C THR A 277 -1.91 10.37 -12.54
N VAL A 278 -2.76 11.11 -11.85
CA VAL A 278 -4.13 10.70 -11.49
C VAL A 278 -5.15 11.41 -12.36
N THR A 279 -6.15 10.67 -12.82
CA THR A 279 -7.24 11.15 -13.68
C THR A 279 -8.61 10.83 -13.06
N MET A 280 -9.54 11.77 -13.21
CA MET A 280 -10.96 11.61 -12.87
C MET A 280 -11.81 11.88 -14.13
N PRO A 281 -12.00 10.87 -15.01
CA PRO A 281 -12.87 11.00 -16.18
C PRO A 281 -14.37 10.94 -15.83
N SER A 282 -14.70 10.53 -14.61
CA SER A 282 -16.07 10.47 -14.08
C SER A 282 -16.06 10.76 -12.57
N SER A 283 -17.24 11.06 -12.02
CA SER A 283 -17.42 11.45 -10.60
C SER A 283 -16.84 10.43 -9.62
N VAL A 284 -16.35 10.96 -8.49
CA VAL A 284 -15.76 10.19 -7.38
C VAL A 284 -16.52 10.52 -6.10
N THR A 285 -16.70 9.55 -5.22
CA THR A 285 -17.28 9.76 -3.90
C THR A 285 -16.19 9.60 -2.84
N LEU A 286 -16.08 10.54 -1.90
CA LEU A 286 -15.27 10.41 -0.70
C LEU A 286 -16.20 10.13 0.47
N SER A 287 -16.10 8.94 1.05
CA SER A 287 -17.06 8.43 2.03
C SER A 287 -16.40 8.13 3.36
N GLY A 288 -16.78 8.88 4.40
CA GLY A 288 -16.28 8.68 5.76
C GLY A 288 -16.93 9.68 6.72
N SER A 289 -16.52 9.64 7.98
CA SER A 289 -17.03 10.49 9.04
C SER A 289 -16.53 11.95 8.93
N SER A 290 -17.06 12.83 9.78
CA SER A 290 -16.60 14.22 9.88
C SER A 290 -15.20 14.40 10.47
N THR A 291 -14.64 13.34 11.08
CA THR A 291 -13.29 13.33 11.65
C THR A 291 -12.29 12.58 10.79
N ASP A 292 -12.76 11.87 9.76
CA ASP A 292 -11.92 11.10 8.87
C ASP A 292 -11.07 12.01 7.97
N VAL A 293 -9.90 11.50 7.57
CA VAL A 293 -8.89 12.22 6.77
C VAL A 293 -8.58 11.45 5.50
N TRP A 294 -8.41 12.20 4.41
CA TRP A 294 -7.90 11.69 3.14
C TRP A 294 -6.64 12.44 2.77
N ILE A 295 -5.57 11.71 2.45
CA ILE A 295 -4.36 12.29 1.88
C ILE A 295 -4.06 11.54 0.57
N PHE A 296 -4.03 12.26 -0.54
CA PHE A 296 -3.70 11.74 -1.86
C PHE A 296 -2.31 12.23 -2.25
N GLN A 297 -1.33 11.32 -2.33
CA GLN A 297 0.03 11.59 -2.80
C GLN A 297 0.14 11.27 -4.29
N ILE A 298 0.37 12.28 -5.12
CA ILE A 298 0.39 12.14 -6.57
C ILE A 298 1.73 12.67 -7.09
N SER A 299 2.54 11.79 -7.69
CA SER A 299 3.86 12.15 -8.21
C SER A 299 3.82 12.74 -9.64
N GLY A 300 2.70 12.59 -10.34
CA GLY A 300 2.43 13.27 -11.61
C GLY A 300 1.43 14.41 -11.45
N ASP A 301 0.63 14.64 -12.49
CA ASP A 301 -0.45 15.63 -12.50
C ASP A 301 -1.73 15.06 -11.87
N LEU A 302 -2.67 15.94 -11.55
CA LEU A 302 -4.06 15.60 -11.25
C LEU A 302 -4.98 16.24 -12.29
N SER A 303 -5.67 15.42 -13.08
CA SER A 303 -6.59 15.87 -14.12
C SER A 303 -8.04 15.46 -13.81
N VAL A 304 -8.91 16.44 -13.65
CA VAL A 304 -10.35 16.25 -13.45
C VAL A 304 -11.08 16.67 -14.71
N SER A 305 -11.85 15.78 -15.31
CA SER A 305 -12.60 16.09 -16.54
C SER A 305 -13.75 17.07 -16.28
N SER A 306 -14.25 17.70 -17.34
CA SER A 306 -15.38 18.62 -17.25
C SER A 306 -16.63 17.96 -16.66
N SER A 307 -17.41 18.72 -15.89
CA SER A 307 -18.65 18.29 -15.23
C SER A 307 -18.51 17.14 -14.23
N VAL A 308 -17.28 16.75 -13.88
CA VAL A 308 -17.01 15.72 -12.86
C VAL A 308 -17.24 16.29 -11.47
N ASN A 309 -17.89 15.51 -10.61
CA ASN A 309 -18.16 15.90 -9.22
C ASN A 309 -17.39 15.01 -8.24
N ILE A 310 -16.69 15.63 -7.29
CA ILE A 310 -16.25 14.96 -6.07
C ILE A 310 -17.38 15.11 -5.05
N THR A 311 -18.02 14.00 -4.70
CA THR A 311 -19.15 13.96 -3.76
C THR A 311 -18.66 13.55 -2.38
N LEU A 312 -19.08 14.26 -1.33
CA LEU A 312 -18.79 13.88 0.05
C LEU A 312 -19.99 13.12 0.64
N SER A 313 -19.75 11.99 1.29
CA SER A 313 -20.77 11.18 1.97
C SER A 313 -20.33 10.72 3.35
N GLY A 314 -21.28 10.32 4.19
CA GLY A 314 -21.00 9.81 5.54
C GLY A 314 -20.65 10.87 6.59
N GLY A 315 -20.62 12.15 6.19
CA GLY A 315 -20.19 13.27 7.05
C GLY A 315 -18.81 13.82 6.71
N ALA A 316 -18.13 13.26 5.69
CA ALA A 316 -16.83 13.74 5.21
C ALA A 316 -16.84 15.25 4.95
N LEU A 317 -15.75 15.93 5.35
CA LEU A 317 -15.60 17.38 5.24
C LEU A 317 -14.41 17.72 4.34
N ALA A 318 -14.59 18.70 3.45
CA ALA A 318 -13.55 19.18 2.54
C ALA A 318 -12.26 19.58 3.27
N LYS A 319 -12.36 20.18 4.46
CA LYS A 319 -11.19 20.58 5.27
C LYS A 319 -10.29 19.43 5.73
N ASN A 320 -10.75 18.17 5.66
CA ASN A 320 -9.96 16.99 6.02
C ASN A 320 -9.43 16.22 4.80
N ILE A 321 -9.59 16.76 3.59
CA ILE A 321 -9.19 16.12 2.34
C ILE A 321 -8.00 16.90 1.76
N PHE A 322 -6.88 16.22 1.54
CA PHE A 322 -5.64 16.83 1.09
C PHE A 322 -5.13 16.16 -0.19
N TRP A 323 -4.95 16.96 -1.23
CA TRP A 323 -4.41 16.54 -2.53
C TRP A 323 -2.99 17.08 -2.67
N GLN A 324 -2.00 16.26 -2.39
CA GLN A 324 -0.60 16.58 -2.65
C GLN A 324 -0.24 16.16 -4.08
N VAL A 325 0.15 17.11 -4.91
CA VAL A 325 0.41 16.88 -6.34
C VAL A 325 1.76 17.46 -6.75
N ALA A 326 2.67 16.63 -7.24
CA ALA A 326 3.98 17.08 -7.69
C ALA A 326 3.91 17.81 -9.04
N GLY A 327 3.01 17.38 -9.92
CA GLY A 327 2.67 18.06 -11.17
C GLY A 327 1.56 19.09 -11.01
N GLU A 328 0.94 19.46 -12.13
CA GLU A 328 -0.15 20.44 -12.14
C GLU A 328 -1.48 19.82 -11.70
N VAL A 329 -2.39 20.69 -11.26
CA VAL A 329 -3.79 20.31 -11.03
C VAL A 329 -4.67 21.03 -12.04
N THR A 330 -5.33 20.28 -12.90
CA THR A 330 -6.29 20.81 -13.88
C THR A 330 -7.69 20.32 -13.57
N ILE A 331 -8.59 21.27 -13.32
CA ILE A 331 -10.00 21.04 -12.99
C ILE A 331 -10.84 21.49 -14.17
N GLY A 332 -11.48 20.55 -14.87
CA GLY A 332 -12.25 20.83 -16.08
C GLY A 332 -13.45 21.75 -15.86
N THR A 333 -13.95 22.31 -16.96
CA THR A 333 -15.14 23.17 -17.00
C THR A 333 -16.30 22.59 -16.19
N ALA A 334 -16.93 23.42 -15.36
CA ALA A 334 -18.09 23.06 -14.54
C ALA A 334 -17.89 21.86 -13.57
N ALA A 335 -16.66 21.40 -13.35
CA ALA A 335 -16.37 20.36 -12.37
C ALA A 335 -16.52 20.90 -10.93
N LYS A 336 -16.88 20.02 -10.00
CA LYS A 336 -17.02 20.37 -8.57
C LYS A 336 -15.97 19.64 -7.74
N PHE A 337 -14.97 20.39 -7.30
CA PHE A 337 -13.83 19.86 -6.55
C PHE A 337 -14.00 20.08 -5.03
N GLN A 338 -13.52 19.13 -4.24
CA GLN A 338 -13.58 19.15 -2.78
C GLN A 338 -12.18 18.90 -2.19
N GLY A 339 -11.73 19.79 -1.31
CA GLY A 339 -10.52 19.58 -0.51
C GLY A 339 -9.43 20.61 -0.72
N VAL A 340 -8.36 20.45 0.05
CA VAL A 340 -7.16 21.30 0.04
C VAL A 340 -6.18 20.77 -1.00
N ILE A 341 -5.85 21.59 -1.99
CA ILE A 341 -4.84 21.30 -3.01
C ILE A 341 -3.50 21.86 -2.53
N LEU A 342 -2.48 21.01 -2.49
CA LEU A 342 -1.08 21.33 -2.22
C LEU A 342 -0.26 20.89 -3.44
N THR A 343 0.03 21.81 -4.37
CA THR A 343 0.77 21.49 -5.60
C THR A 343 2.15 22.14 -5.66
N GLN A 344 3.12 21.41 -6.23
CA GLN A 344 4.45 21.94 -6.57
C GLN A 344 4.44 22.90 -7.76
N THR A 345 3.42 22.83 -8.61
CA THR A 345 3.30 23.68 -9.78
C THR A 345 2.01 24.50 -9.71
N ALA A 346 1.16 24.42 -10.73
CA ALA A 346 0.01 25.29 -10.93
C ALA A 346 -1.31 24.58 -10.63
N VAL A 347 -2.33 25.38 -10.31
CA VAL A 347 -3.73 24.97 -10.29
C VAL A 347 -4.47 25.75 -11.37
N THR A 348 -5.11 25.04 -12.30
CA THR A 348 -5.94 25.63 -13.37
C THR A 348 -7.38 25.16 -13.20
N LEU A 349 -8.30 26.12 -13.05
CA LEU A 349 -9.74 25.85 -13.01
C LEU A 349 -10.36 26.32 -14.33
N GLY A 350 -10.95 25.38 -15.07
CA GLY A 350 -11.71 25.68 -16.27
C GLY A 350 -13.01 26.41 -15.96
N THR A 351 -13.63 26.96 -17.01
CA THR A 351 -14.82 27.83 -16.90
C THR A 351 -15.87 27.28 -15.95
N GLY A 352 -16.28 28.05 -14.95
CA GLY A 352 -17.40 27.69 -14.08
C GLY A 352 -17.15 26.51 -13.14
N ALA A 353 -15.93 25.97 -13.07
CA ALA A 353 -15.58 24.98 -12.05
C ALA A 353 -15.71 25.58 -10.64
N THR A 354 -16.06 24.75 -9.67
CA THR A 354 -16.21 25.16 -8.27
C THR A 354 -15.23 24.41 -7.37
N LEU A 355 -14.63 25.11 -6.41
CA LEU A 355 -13.76 24.53 -5.39
C LEU A 355 -14.30 24.86 -4.00
N ASN A 356 -14.72 23.83 -3.26
CA ASN A 356 -14.91 23.92 -1.81
C ASN A 356 -13.64 23.40 -1.14
N GLY A 357 -12.76 24.30 -0.72
CA GLY A 357 -11.40 23.92 -0.40
C GLY A 357 -10.41 25.07 -0.46
N ARG A 358 -9.15 24.74 -0.75
CA ARG A 358 -8.06 25.73 -0.90
C ARG A 358 -7.19 25.38 -2.10
N ALA A 359 -6.73 26.37 -2.83
CA ALA A 359 -5.73 26.22 -3.89
C ALA A 359 -4.38 26.77 -3.42
N LEU A 360 -3.50 25.89 -2.94
CA LEU A 360 -2.17 26.24 -2.42
C LEU A 360 -1.11 25.76 -3.42
N ALA A 361 -0.60 26.70 -4.22
CA ALA A 361 0.23 26.43 -5.39
C ALA A 361 1.64 27.03 -5.24
N GLN A 362 2.67 26.23 -5.48
CA GLN A 362 4.05 26.72 -5.47
C GLN A 362 4.45 27.47 -6.76
N THR A 363 3.57 27.52 -7.78
CA THR A 363 3.67 28.49 -8.87
C THR A 363 2.41 29.36 -8.94
N ALA A 364 1.46 29.05 -9.82
CA ALA A 364 0.35 29.92 -10.18
C ALA A 364 -1.02 29.29 -9.91
N VAL A 365 -2.03 30.15 -9.74
CA VAL A 365 -3.44 29.76 -9.76
C VAL A 365 -4.14 30.52 -10.88
N ILE A 366 -4.81 29.79 -11.76
CA ILE A 366 -5.47 30.31 -12.97
C ILE A 366 -6.96 30.00 -12.88
N LEU A 367 -7.78 31.04 -12.96
CA LEU A 367 -9.23 30.98 -12.79
C LEU A 367 -9.96 31.46 -14.04
N ASP A 368 -11.10 30.84 -14.30
CA ASP A 368 -12.04 31.19 -15.34
C ASP A 368 -13.48 31.05 -14.80
N SER A 369 -14.08 32.19 -14.41
CA SER A 369 -15.46 32.27 -13.93
C SER A 369 -15.80 31.28 -12.80
N ASN A 370 -14.91 31.12 -11.82
CA ASN A 370 -15.03 30.07 -10.81
C ASN A 370 -15.74 30.53 -9.54
N ILE A 371 -16.27 29.56 -8.80
CA ILE A 371 -16.71 29.76 -7.42
C ILE A 371 -15.72 29.05 -6.51
N ILE A 372 -15.08 29.78 -5.59
CA ILE A 372 -14.12 29.21 -4.65
C ILE A 372 -14.52 29.60 -3.23
N THR A 373 -14.72 28.60 -2.37
CA THR A 373 -15.17 28.81 -0.99
C THR A 373 -14.24 28.10 -0.04
N THR A 374 -13.80 28.80 1.01
CA THR A 374 -13.09 28.17 2.13
C THR A 374 -13.93 27.03 2.74
N PRO A 375 -13.32 25.89 3.10
CA PRO A 375 -14.03 24.73 3.60
C PRO A 375 -14.40 24.80 5.10
#